data_AF-A0A133UPQ2-F1
#
_entry.id   AF-A0A133UPQ2-F1
#
_cell.length_a   1.000
_cell.length_b   1.000
_cell.length_c   1.000
_cell.angle_alpha   90.00
_cell.angle_beta   90.00
_cell.angle_gamma   90.00
#
_symmetry.space_group_name_H-M   'P 1'
#
loop_
_entity.id
_entity.type
_entity.pdbx_description
1 polymer ?
#
loop_
_entity_poly.entity_id
_entity_poly.type
_entity_poly.pdbx_seq_one_letter_code
_entity_poly.pdbx_strand_id
1 'polypeptide(L)'
;MENREIIVIVLVLLVVGALVYFIYFRDTSDNSNYPNYEAIGISKRIIDGDTFVVKIRKVLDPHKGVKSGMEKLRLAGVDTDELKQSEAAGKREKVENMSQAKYEETYFYKRALEAKKLLETFVPSGTKVYLDIDDLAFGRDSYRGYYGRLIVVAYVKREDKWINVNAKLINEEYSKMAESEYPISNKFCSEFNPYTWIDEGYIYK
;
A
#
# COMPACT_ATOMS: atom_id res chain seq x y z
N MET A 1 -36.09 51.55 17.75
CA MET A 1 -35.72 50.15 17.96
C MET A 1 -35.49 49.95 19.43
N GLU A 2 -36.40 49.26 20.11
CA GLU A 2 -36.23 48.91 21.52
C GLU A 2 -35.08 47.91 21.68
N ASN A 3 -34.36 47.94 22.80
CA ASN A 3 -33.21 47.05 23.07
C ASN A 3 -33.51 45.56 22.83
N ARG A 4 -34.78 45.15 22.89
CA ARG A 4 -35.25 43.79 22.59
C ARG A 4 -35.09 43.40 21.12
N GLU A 5 -35.32 44.31 20.18
CA GLU A 5 -35.22 44.04 18.74
C GLU A 5 -33.75 43.83 18.31
N ILE A 6 -32.83 44.57 18.91
CA ILE A 6 -31.39 44.43 18.66
C ILE A 6 -30.87 43.07 19.15
N ILE A 7 -31.30 42.63 20.34
CA ILE A 7 -30.88 41.35 20.92
C ILE A 7 -31.35 40.18 20.05
N VAL A 8 -32.57 40.23 19.52
CA VAL A 8 -33.11 39.19 18.63
C VAL A 8 -32.30 39.11 17.33
N ILE A 9 -31.96 40.25 16.73
CA ILE A 9 -31.17 40.28 15.48
C ILE A 9 -29.77 39.68 15.70
N VAL A 10 -29.10 40.02 16.81
CA VAL A 10 -27.77 39.48 17.12
C VAL A 10 -27.82 37.96 17.35
N LEU A 11 -28.84 37.47 18.05
CA LEU A 11 -29.03 36.02 18.24
C LEU A 11 -29.26 35.28 16.93
N VAL A 12 -30.08 35.83 16.03
CA VAL A 12 -30.31 35.23 14.71
C VAL A 12 -29.02 35.19 13.90
N LEU A 13 -28.23 36.27 13.90
CA LEU A 13 -26.95 36.30 13.19
C LEU A 13 -25.92 35.31 13.75
N LEU A 14 -25.88 35.12 15.08
CA LEU A 14 -25.01 34.12 15.70
C LEU A 14 -25.43 32.70 15.35
N VAL A 15 -26.73 32.41 15.35
CA VAL A 15 -27.25 31.08 14.97
C VAL A 15 -26.98 30.80 13.50
N VAL A 16 -27.25 31.76 12.60
CA VAL A 16 -26.96 31.62 11.17
C VAL A 16 -25.45 31.49 10.93
N GLY A 17 -24.63 32.29 11.59
CA GLY A 17 -23.17 32.23 11.50
C GLY A 17 -22.63 30.88 11.98
N ALA A 18 -23.14 30.35 13.10
CA ALA A 18 -22.78 29.02 13.59
C ALA A 18 -23.25 27.91 12.63
N LEU A 19 -24.42 28.05 12.01
CA LEU A 19 -24.95 27.10 11.04
C LEU A 19 -24.10 27.08 9.76
N VAL A 20 -23.75 28.25 9.24
CA VAL A 20 -22.89 28.41 8.06
C VAL A 20 -21.49 27.88 8.37
N TYR A 21 -20.92 28.22 9.53
CA TYR A 21 -19.64 27.68 9.98
C TYR A 21 -19.70 26.16 10.07
N PHE A 22 -20.74 25.59 10.69
CA PHE A 22 -20.91 24.14 10.80
C PHE A 22 -21.07 23.47 9.44
N ILE A 23 -21.82 24.05 8.50
CA ILE A 23 -21.96 23.50 7.14
C ILE A 23 -20.61 23.56 6.40
N TYR A 24 -19.90 24.69 6.49
CA TYR A 24 -18.65 24.90 5.75
C TYR A 24 -17.47 24.13 6.33
N PHE A 25 -17.42 23.93 7.65
CA PHE A 25 -16.34 23.22 8.34
C PHE A 25 -16.64 21.74 8.61
N ARG A 26 -17.88 21.27 8.45
CA ARG A 26 -18.18 19.82 8.55
C ARG A 26 -17.75 19.05 7.29
N ASP A 27 -17.48 19.74 6.19
CA ASP A 27 -17.10 19.12 4.91
C ASP A 27 -15.58 18.87 4.75
N THR A 28 -14.79 19.08 5.82
CA THR A 28 -13.34 18.78 5.82
C THR A 28 -12.97 17.49 6.54
N SER A 29 -13.95 16.68 6.99
CA SER A 29 -13.67 15.27 7.23
C SER A 29 -13.56 14.60 5.87
N ASP A 30 -12.35 14.28 5.44
CA ASP A 30 -12.02 13.62 4.19
C ASP A 30 -12.71 12.24 4.14
N ASN A 31 -13.96 12.25 3.66
CA ASN A 31 -14.90 11.13 3.65
C ASN A 31 -14.77 10.39 2.31
N SER A 32 -13.55 10.17 1.85
CA SER A 32 -13.32 9.40 0.64
C SER A 32 -13.48 7.91 0.96
N ASN A 33 -14.63 7.33 0.57
CA ASN A 33 -14.85 5.87 0.58
C ASN A 33 -13.94 5.12 -0.42
N TYR A 34 -12.83 5.74 -0.85
CA TYR A 34 -11.96 5.30 -1.92
C TYR A 34 -10.51 5.60 -1.55
N PRO A 35 -9.58 4.66 -1.75
CA PRO A 35 -8.15 4.95 -1.59
C PRO A 35 -7.69 5.96 -2.63
N ASN A 36 -6.59 6.66 -2.32
CA ASN A 36 -5.82 7.34 -3.35
C ASN A 36 -5.19 6.31 -4.29
N TYR A 37 -5.13 6.62 -5.59
CA TYR A 37 -4.40 5.84 -6.58
C TYR A 37 -4.20 6.66 -7.86
N GLU A 38 -2.97 6.68 -8.40
CA GLU A 38 -2.68 7.39 -9.64
C GLU A 38 -2.60 6.50 -10.87
N ALA A 39 -2.64 5.18 -10.72
CA ALA A 39 -2.64 4.27 -11.87
C ALA A 39 -3.56 3.07 -11.71
N ILE A 40 -4.02 2.54 -12.85
CA ILE A 40 -4.85 1.34 -12.94
C ILE A 40 -4.15 0.32 -13.84
N GLY A 41 -4.00 -0.90 -13.34
CA GLY A 41 -3.35 -1.98 -14.04
C GLY A 41 -4.12 -3.30 -13.99
N ILE A 42 -3.61 -4.27 -14.74
CA ILE A 42 -4.03 -5.66 -14.68
C ILE A 42 -2.82 -6.49 -14.24
N SER A 43 -2.95 -7.24 -13.13
CA SER A 43 -1.91 -8.15 -12.67
C SER A 43 -1.61 -9.22 -13.73
N LYS A 44 -0.35 -9.61 -13.84
CA LYS A 44 0.12 -10.60 -14.82
C LYS A 44 0.70 -11.83 -14.16
N ARG A 45 1.60 -11.65 -13.20
CA ARG A 45 2.18 -12.73 -12.41
C ARG A 45 2.78 -12.20 -11.13
N ILE A 46 2.72 -12.99 -10.07
CA ILE A 46 3.44 -12.77 -8.82
C ILE A 46 4.87 -13.30 -8.98
N ILE A 47 5.87 -12.53 -8.57
CA ILE A 47 7.28 -12.95 -8.61
C ILE A 47 7.61 -13.65 -7.28
N ASP A 48 7.44 -12.93 -6.19
CA ASP A 48 7.72 -13.30 -4.80
C ASP A 48 6.69 -12.60 -3.87
N GLY A 49 6.92 -12.61 -2.56
CA GLY A 49 6.00 -12.09 -1.56
C GLY A 49 5.79 -10.57 -1.60
N ASP A 50 6.71 -9.79 -2.19
CA ASP A 50 6.63 -8.33 -2.19
C ASP A 50 6.71 -7.70 -3.60
N THR A 51 6.86 -8.52 -4.63
CA THR A 51 7.08 -8.10 -6.02
C THR A 51 6.14 -8.84 -6.97
N PHE A 52 5.47 -8.09 -7.85
CA PHE A 52 4.66 -8.66 -8.93
C PHE A 52 4.65 -7.79 -10.18
N VAL A 53 4.22 -8.37 -11.30
CA VAL A 53 4.18 -7.70 -12.60
C VAL A 53 2.76 -7.28 -12.94
N VAL A 54 2.60 -6.06 -13.41
CA VAL A 54 1.34 -5.49 -13.89
C VAL A 54 1.47 -4.98 -15.31
N LYS A 55 0.34 -4.96 -16.03
CA LYS A 55 0.19 -4.14 -17.23
C LYS A 55 -0.62 -2.90 -16.87
N ILE A 56 0.05 -1.76 -16.68
CA ILE A 56 -0.61 -0.46 -16.48
C ILE A 56 -1.41 -0.13 -17.73
N ARG A 57 -2.71 0.12 -17.54
CA ARG A 57 -3.67 0.45 -18.60
C ARG A 57 -3.95 1.94 -18.66
N LYS A 58 -4.01 2.59 -17.50
CA LYS A 58 -4.33 4.00 -17.38
C LYS A 58 -3.46 4.61 -16.28
N VAL A 59 -2.90 5.77 -16.57
CA VAL A 59 -2.29 6.68 -15.60
C VAL A 59 -3.28 7.83 -15.43
N LEU A 60 -3.67 8.12 -14.20
CA LEU A 60 -4.64 9.13 -13.81
C LEU A 60 -3.96 10.44 -13.45
N ASP A 61 -2.90 10.35 -12.64
CA ASP A 61 -2.01 11.47 -12.36
C ASP A 61 -0.65 11.25 -13.04
N PRO A 62 -0.26 12.08 -14.02
CA PRO A 62 0.96 11.89 -14.78
C PRO A 62 2.22 12.08 -13.95
N HIS A 63 2.76 10.97 -13.47
CA HIS A 63 4.10 10.88 -12.88
C HIS A 63 5.17 10.75 -13.97
N LYS A 64 6.23 11.58 -13.91
CA LYS A 64 7.30 11.53 -14.91
C LYS A 64 7.97 10.15 -14.90
N GLY A 65 7.90 9.44 -16.03
CA GLY A 65 8.50 8.11 -16.18
C GLY A 65 7.57 6.94 -15.83
N VAL A 66 6.33 7.22 -15.44
CA VAL A 66 5.26 6.22 -15.32
C VAL A 66 4.37 6.31 -16.55
N LYS A 67 4.21 5.20 -17.27
CA LYS A 67 3.45 5.13 -18.53
C LYS A 67 2.64 3.84 -18.60
N SER A 68 1.63 3.81 -19.47
CA SER A 68 0.95 2.57 -19.83
C SER A 68 1.94 1.56 -20.39
N GLY A 69 1.91 0.32 -19.91
CA GLY A 69 2.92 -0.67 -20.27
C GLY A 69 3.07 -1.77 -19.24
N MET A 70 4.07 -2.61 -19.43
CA MET A 70 4.45 -3.63 -18.45
C MET A 70 5.33 -3.00 -17.39
N GLU A 71 4.99 -3.20 -16.12
CA GLU A 71 5.77 -2.73 -14.98
C GLU A 71 5.97 -3.82 -13.95
N LYS A 72 7.14 -3.79 -13.32
CA LYS A 72 7.43 -4.59 -12.13
C LYS A 72 7.22 -3.70 -10.91
N LEU A 73 6.30 -4.10 -10.06
CA LEU A 73 5.95 -3.40 -8.83
C LEU A 73 6.73 -3.98 -7.65
N ARG A 74 7.03 -3.14 -6.68
CA ARG A 74 7.50 -3.51 -5.34
C ARG A 74 6.54 -2.89 -4.33
N LEU A 75 5.99 -3.71 -3.45
CA LEU A 75 5.07 -3.25 -2.42
C LEU A 75 5.79 -2.36 -1.39
N ALA A 76 5.40 -1.10 -1.29
CA ALA A 76 5.92 -0.17 -0.28
C ALA A 76 5.71 -0.73 1.13
N GLY A 77 6.69 -0.54 2.01
CA GLY A 77 6.60 -0.95 3.41
C GLY A 77 6.68 -2.46 3.69
N VAL A 78 6.68 -3.32 2.66
CA VAL A 78 6.78 -4.78 2.80
C VAL A 78 8.22 -5.24 2.50
N ASP A 79 8.79 -6.26 3.15
CA ASP A 79 10.05 -6.93 2.77
C ASP A 79 10.02 -8.39 3.21
N THR A 80 9.58 -9.25 2.30
CA THR A 80 9.45 -10.68 2.55
C THR A 80 10.80 -11.38 2.38
N ASP A 81 10.93 -12.60 2.90
CA ASP A 81 12.07 -13.45 2.55
C ASP A 81 12.06 -13.79 1.04
N GLU A 82 13.23 -14.16 0.51
CA GLU A 82 13.44 -14.36 -0.93
C GLU A 82 13.21 -15.83 -1.34
N LEU A 83 12.74 -16.09 -2.57
CA LEU A 83 12.56 -17.47 -3.05
C LEU A 83 13.85 -18.10 -3.59
N LYS A 84 14.80 -17.28 -4.04
CA LYS A 84 16.08 -17.77 -4.55
C LYS A 84 17.14 -17.67 -3.49
N GLN A 85 17.90 -18.75 -3.31
CA GLN A 85 19.00 -18.80 -2.36
C GLN A 85 20.04 -17.70 -2.62
N SER A 86 20.35 -17.40 -3.88
CA SER A 86 21.32 -16.34 -4.24
C SER A 86 20.89 -14.94 -3.81
N GLU A 87 19.57 -14.67 -3.79
CA GLU A 87 19.01 -13.40 -3.34
C GLU A 87 18.91 -13.39 -1.79
N ALA A 88 18.52 -14.52 -1.19
CA ALA A 88 18.46 -14.70 0.25
C ALA A 88 19.83 -14.58 0.94
N ALA A 89 20.89 -15.12 0.31
CA ALA A 89 22.27 -15.06 0.79
C ALA A 89 22.74 -13.62 1.03
N GLY A 90 22.35 -12.69 0.16
CA GLY A 90 22.67 -11.26 0.30
C GLY A 90 21.97 -10.58 1.47
N LYS A 91 20.95 -11.20 2.07
CA LYS A 91 20.20 -10.68 3.23
C LYS A 91 20.45 -11.48 4.51
N ARG A 92 20.90 -12.74 4.40
CA ARG A 92 20.93 -13.71 5.50
C ARG A 92 22.21 -14.55 5.42
N GLU A 93 23.20 -14.20 6.25
CA GLU A 93 24.45 -14.96 6.38
C GLU A 93 24.22 -16.46 6.66
N LYS A 94 23.17 -16.78 7.45
CA LYS A 94 22.78 -18.16 7.80
C LYS A 94 22.53 -19.07 6.60
N VAL A 95 22.23 -18.53 5.41
CA VAL A 95 21.94 -19.33 4.20
C VAL A 95 22.92 -19.11 3.06
N GLU A 96 23.96 -18.29 3.26
CA GLU A 96 24.90 -17.88 2.21
C GLU A 96 25.57 -19.07 1.50
N ASN A 97 25.98 -20.08 2.28
CA ASN A 97 26.69 -21.26 1.79
C ASN A 97 25.77 -22.47 1.52
N MET A 98 24.46 -22.26 1.42
CA MET A 98 23.51 -23.34 1.12
C MET A 98 23.31 -23.50 -0.39
N SER A 99 23.07 -24.73 -0.84
CA SER A 99 22.49 -24.94 -2.16
C SER A 99 21.01 -24.51 -2.17
N GLN A 100 20.43 -24.29 -3.35
CA GLN A 100 18.99 -24.00 -3.48
C GLN A 100 18.14 -25.10 -2.81
N ALA A 101 18.45 -26.38 -3.03
CA ALA A 101 17.71 -27.49 -2.42
C ALA A 101 17.75 -27.45 -0.88
N LYS A 102 18.91 -27.16 -0.30
CA LYS A 102 19.03 -27.02 1.16
C LYS A 102 18.31 -25.77 1.68
N TYR A 103 18.32 -24.70 0.90
CA TYR A 103 17.59 -23.47 1.24
C TYR A 103 16.07 -23.70 1.26
N GLU A 104 15.54 -24.50 0.34
CA GLU A 104 14.10 -24.81 0.24
C GLU A 104 13.54 -25.55 1.47
N GLU A 105 14.40 -26.23 2.23
CA GLU A 105 14.04 -26.88 3.48
C GLU A 105 13.95 -25.89 4.66
N THR A 106 14.53 -24.69 4.52
CA THR A 106 14.62 -23.69 5.59
C THR A 106 13.28 -23.03 5.88
N TYR A 107 13.18 -22.48 7.09
CA TYR A 107 12.08 -21.64 7.49
C TYR A 107 11.92 -20.39 6.61
N PHE A 108 13.02 -19.76 6.19
CA PHE A 108 13.01 -18.55 5.35
C PHE A 108 12.35 -18.81 3.99
N TYR A 109 12.69 -19.91 3.33
CA TYR A 109 12.06 -20.25 2.04
C TYR A 109 10.57 -20.54 2.20
N LYS A 110 10.19 -21.29 3.24
CA LYS A 110 8.78 -21.59 3.52
C LYS A 110 7.95 -20.32 3.71
N ARG A 111 8.50 -19.32 4.41
CA ARG A 111 7.89 -17.99 4.54
C ARG A 111 7.77 -17.28 3.20
N ALA A 112 8.87 -17.18 2.44
CA ALA A 112 8.88 -16.55 1.12
C ALA A 112 7.80 -17.15 0.19
N LEU A 113 7.64 -18.49 0.24
CA LEU A 113 6.63 -19.21 -0.51
C LEU A 113 5.21 -18.95 0.00
N GLU A 114 5.01 -18.85 1.31
CA GLU A 114 3.72 -18.52 1.91
C GLU A 114 3.27 -17.10 1.57
N ALA A 115 4.15 -16.10 1.72
CA ALA A 115 3.89 -14.72 1.33
C ALA A 115 3.47 -14.62 -0.15
N LYS A 116 4.19 -15.31 -1.03
CA LYS A 116 3.84 -15.38 -2.45
C LYS A 116 2.44 -15.97 -2.67
N LYS A 117 2.11 -17.08 -2.00
CA LYS A 117 0.79 -17.72 -2.11
C LYS A 117 -0.35 -16.84 -1.60
N LEU A 118 -0.11 -16.10 -0.51
CA LEU A 118 -1.07 -15.10 -0.01
C LEU A 118 -1.29 -14.01 -1.07
N LEU A 119 -0.21 -13.47 -1.64
CA LEU A 119 -0.31 -12.46 -2.68
C LEU A 119 -1.01 -12.98 -3.95
N GLU A 120 -0.78 -14.23 -4.34
CA GLU A 120 -1.50 -14.91 -5.43
C GLU A 120 -3.00 -15.07 -5.13
N THR A 121 -3.37 -15.20 -3.85
CA THR A 121 -4.77 -15.26 -3.40
C THR A 121 -5.44 -13.89 -3.44
N PHE A 122 -4.74 -12.82 -3.05
CA PHE A 122 -5.28 -11.45 -3.05
C PHE A 122 -5.31 -10.86 -4.46
N VAL A 123 -4.31 -11.18 -5.28
CA VAL A 123 -4.12 -10.62 -6.62
C VAL A 123 -3.82 -11.74 -7.64
N PRO A 124 -4.79 -12.65 -7.92
CA PRO A 124 -4.66 -13.63 -9.00
C PRO A 124 -4.34 -12.96 -10.34
N SER A 125 -3.73 -13.68 -11.28
CA SER A 125 -3.49 -13.12 -12.63
C SER A 125 -4.78 -12.64 -13.28
N GLY A 126 -4.74 -11.48 -13.93
CA GLY A 126 -5.91 -10.84 -14.52
C GLY A 126 -6.68 -9.93 -13.57
N THR A 127 -6.33 -9.88 -12.29
CA THR A 127 -6.94 -8.98 -11.31
C THR A 127 -6.68 -7.52 -11.68
N LYS A 128 -7.74 -6.71 -11.62
CA LYS A 128 -7.63 -5.26 -11.72
C LYS A 128 -7.04 -4.70 -10.42
N VAL A 129 -5.94 -3.99 -10.55
CA VAL A 129 -5.22 -3.37 -9.43
C VAL A 129 -5.20 -1.86 -9.60
N TYR A 130 -5.23 -1.16 -8.48
CA TYR A 130 -5.17 0.30 -8.38
C TYR A 130 -3.92 0.64 -7.58
N LEU A 131 -3.11 1.54 -8.09
CA LEU A 131 -1.75 1.77 -7.61
C LEU A 131 -1.63 3.20 -7.12
N ASP A 132 -1.25 3.34 -5.85
CA ASP A 132 -0.82 4.57 -5.20
C ASP A 132 0.71 4.56 -5.21
N ILE A 133 1.29 5.48 -5.98
CA ILE A 133 2.70 5.51 -6.35
C ILE A 133 3.43 6.33 -5.31
N ASP A 134 4.52 5.78 -4.78
CA ASP A 134 5.29 6.45 -3.74
C ASP A 134 6.04 7.67 -4.28
N ASP A 135 5.55 8.86 -3.94
CA ASP A 135 6.10 10.13 -4.41
C ASP A 135 7.50 10.44 -3.86
N LEU A 136 7.83 9.86 -2.70
CA LEU A 136 9.13 10.02 -2.05
C LEU A 136 10.13 8.94 -2.46
N ALA A 137 9.68 7.88 -3.14
CA ALA A 137 10.57 6.82 -3.58
C ALA A 137 11.58 7.35 -4.61
N PHE A 138 12.86 7.21 -4.27
CA PHE A 138 13.96 7.56 -5.15
C PHE A 138 15.08 6.53 -5.06
N GLY A 139 15.51 6.04 -6.22
CA GLY A 139 16.53 5.02 -6.33
C GLY A 139 17.17 5.04 -7.71
N ARG A 140 16.72 4.16 -8.61
CA ARG A 140 17.20 4.19 -10.00
C ARG A 140 16.69 5.42 -10.75
N ASP A 141 15.42 5.75 -10.54
CA ASP A 141 14.71 6.91 -11.07
C ASP A 141 13.66 7.35 -10.03
N SER A 142 12.95 8.45 -10.27
CA SER A 142 11.78 8.86 -9.47
C SER A 142 10.74 7.73 -9.38
N TYR A 143 10.13 7.59 -8.21
CA TYR A 143 9.08 6.62 -7.87
C TYR A 143 9.56 5.15 -7.86
N ARG A 144 10.88 4.93 -7.98
CA ARG A 144 11.46 3.60 -8.19
C ARG A 144 12.56 3.28 -7.20
N GLY A 145 12.60 2.02 -6.76
CA GLY A 145 13.73 1.50 -5.99
C GLY A 145 15.00 1.36 -6.85
N TYR A 146 16.12 0.98 -6.20
CA TYR A 146 17.43 0.82 -6.87
C TYR A 146 17.46 -0.15 -8.04
N TYR A 147 16.52 -1.11 -8.10
CA TYR A 147 16.40 -2.07 -9.19
C TYR A 147 15.42 -1.64 -10.30
N GLY A 148 14.92 -0.40 -10.26
CA GLY A 148 13.97 0.14 -11.25
C GLY A 148 12.52 -0.36 -11.10
N ARG A 149 12.20 -1.02 -9.99
CA ARG A 149 10.81 -1.42 -9.65
C ARG A 149 10.03 -0.19 -9.20
N LEU A 150 8.80 -0.03 -9.68
CA LEU A 150 7.89 1.02 -9.21
C LEU A 150 7.46 0.69 -7.77
N ILE A 151 7.65 1.63 -6.85
CA ILE A 151 7.29 1.47 -5.44
C ILE A 151 5.85 1.94 -5.26
N VAL A 152 4.99 1.08 -4.71
CA VAL A 152 3.55 1.37 -4.63
C VAL A 152 2.88 0.79 -3.39
N VAL A 153 1.79 1.42 -2.96
CA VAL A 153 0.69 0.70 -2.28
C VAL A 153 -0.30 0.21 -3.34
N ALA A 154 -0.61 -1.08 -3.29
CA ALA A 154 -1.53 -1.70 -4.24
C ALA A 154 -2.89 -1.94 -3.59
N TYR A 155 -3.95 -1.64 -4.32
CA TYR A 155 -5.33 -1.88 -3.92
C TYR A 155 -6.06 -2.80 -4.90
N VAL A 156 -6.95 -3.61 -4.35
CA VAL A 156 -7.95 -4.37 -5.12
C VAL A 156 -9.34 -4.08 -4.58
N LYS A 157 -10.33 -4.09 -5.46
CA LYS A 157 -11.74 -3.92 -5.10
C LYS A 157 -12.47 -5.27 -5.20
N ARG A 158 -13.07 -5.74 -4.12
CA ARG A 158 -13.87 -6.98 -4.05
C ARG A 158 -15.19 -6.72 -3.32
N GLU A 159 -16.32 -7.10 -3.91
CA GLU A 159 -17.64 -6.94 -3.28
C GLU A 159 -17.86 -5.54 -2.69
N ASP A 160 -17.52 -4.53 -3.48
CA ASP A 160 -17.52 -3.10 -3.12
C ASP A 160 -16.58 -2.63 -2.01
N LYS A 161 -15.76 -3.51 -1.44
CA LYS A 161 -14.73 -3.16 -0.46
C LYS A 161 -13.37 -3.00 -1.11
N TRP A 162 -12.63 -2.01 -0.63
CA TRP A 162 -11.24 -1.80 -0.99
C TRP A 162 -10.31 -2.55 -0.03
N ILE A 163 -9.34 -3.23 -0.61
CA ILE A 163 -8.34 -4.00 0.14
C ILE A 163 -6.98 -3.40 -0.19
N ASN A 164 -6.30 -2.85 0.82
CA ASN A 164 -4.88 -2.53 0.76
C ASN A 164 -4.10 -3.86 0.78
N VAL A 165 -3.50 -4.22 -0.35
CA VAL A 165 -2.78 -5.50 -0.52
C VAL A 165 -1.56 -5.56 0.39
N ASN A 166 -0.83 -4.46 0.54
CA ASN A 166 0.36 -4.36 1.40
C ASN A 166 -0.01 -4.64 2.85
N ALA A 167 -1.01 -3.93 3.36
CA ALA A 167 -1.53 -4.10 4.72
C ALA A 167 -2.07 -5.52 4.94
N LYS A 168 -2.84 -6.05 3.98
CA LYS A 168 -3.43 -7.39 4.07
C LYS A 168 -2.35 -8.47 4.14
N LEU A 169 -1.30 -8.36 3.34
CA LEU A 169 -0.17 -9.27 3.36
C LEU A 169 0.58 -9.21 4.70
N ILE A 170 0.92 -8.01 5.18
CA ILE A 170 1.57 -7.84 6.49
C ILE A 170 0.72 -8.49 7.58
N ASN A 171 -0.58 -8.20 7.65
CA ASN A 171 -1.46 -8.71 8.70
C ASN A 171 -1.68 -10.25 8.64
N GLU A 172 -1.79 -10.84 7.44
CA GLU A 172 -2.00 -12.29 7.31
C GLU A 172 -0.72 -13.09 7.52
N GLU A 173 0.45 -12.61 7.08
CA GLU A 173 1.73 -13.18 7.51
C GLU A 173 1.97 -12.95 9.01
N TYR A 174 1.58 -11.78 9.53
CA TYR A 174 1.79 -11.36 10.93
C TYR A 174 1.05 -12.23 11.93
N SER A 175 -0.24 -12.55 11.72
CA SER A 175 -1.08 -13.25 12.72
C SER A 175 -0.50 -14.55 13.31
N LYS A 176 0.61 -15.05 12.74
CA LYS A 176 1.33 -16.26 13.12
C LYS A 176 2.66 -16.01 13.86
N MET A 177 3.06 -14.76 14.14
CA MET A 177 4.46 -14.40 14.45
C MET A 177 4.66 -13.30 15.50
N ALA A 178 5.89 -13.20 16.04
CA ALA A 178 6.33 -12.10 16.92
C ALA A 178 6.62 -10.80 16.15
N GLU A 179 6.44 -9.64 16.81
CA GLU A 179 6.60 -8.30 16.22
C GLU A 179 7.96 -8.05 15.56
N SER A 180 9.03 -8.57 16.16
CA SER A 180 10.39 -8.44 15.62
C SER A 180 10.61 -9.18 14.29
N GLU A 181 9.66 -9.99 13.83
CA GLU A 181 9.81 -10.82 12.64
C GLU A 181 8.92 -10.39 11.46
N TYR A 182 8.28 -9.23 11.54
CA TYR A 182 7.40 -8.76 10.49
C TYR A 182 8.18 -8.45 9.21
N PRO A 183 7.59 -8.69 8.04
CA PRO A 183 8.16 -8.29 6.76
C PRO A 183 7.96 -6.78 6.55
N ILE A 184 8.35 -5.94 7.50
CA ILE A 184 8.25 -4.48 7.38
C ILE A 184 9.59 -3.90 6.90
N SER A 185 9.51 -2.95 5.98
CA SER A 185 10.68 -2.29 5.41
C SER A 185 10.57 -0.78 5.42
N ASN A 186 11.62 -0.14 5.94
CA ASN A 186 11.87 1.30 5.77
C ASN A 186 13.09 1.54 4.86
N LYS A 187 13.43 0.59 3.97
CA LYS A 187 14.63 0.64 3.13
C LYS A 187 14.58 1.71 2.04
N PHE A 188 13.41 2.29 1.79
CA PHE A 188 13.20 3.34 0.82
C PHE A 188 12.69 4.57 1.56
N CYS A 189 13.07 5.77 1.12
CA CYS A 189 12.31 6.96 1.43
C CYS A 189 10.90 6.72 0.89
N SER A 190 9.92 6.62 1.79
CA SER A 190 8.55 6.30 1.47
C SER A 190 7.65 7.26 2.22
N GLU A 191 6.62 7.77 1.56
CA GLU A 191 5.56 8.51 2.26
C GLU A 191 4.64 7.59 3.07
N PHE A 192 4.67 6.29 2.76
CA PHE A 192 3.87 5.29 3.42
C PHE A 192 4.50 4.80 4.71
N ASN A 193 3.73 4.78 5.80
CA ASN A 193 4.16 4.23 7.07
C ASN A 193 3.49 2.87 7.35
N PRO A 194 4.17 1.73 7.10
CA PRO A 194 3.59 0.40 7.25
C PRO A 194 3.18 0.05 8.68
N TYR A 195 3.76 0.70 9.69
CA TYR A 195 3.39 0.47 11.09
C TYR A 195 1.95 0.90 11.39
N THR A 196 1.42 1.87 10.64
CA THR A 196 0.03 2.34 10.78
C THR A 196 -1.00 1.35 10.24
N TRP A 197 -0.56 0.30 9.52
CA TRP A 197 -1.45 -0.68 8.89
C TRP A 197 -1.74 -1.89 9.77
N ILE A 198 -1.06 -2.03 10.91
CA ILE A 198 -1.09 -3.21 11.77
C ILE A 198 -2.36 -3.23 12.64
N ASP A 199 -2.93 -2.07 12.96
CA ASP A 199 -3.94 -1.99 14.04
C ASP A 199 -5.40 -2.15 13.58
N GLU A 200 -5.76 -1.94 12.30
CA GLU A 200 -7.20 -1.92 11.90
C GLU A 200 -7.52 -2.56 10.53
N GLY A 201 -6.63 -3.39 9.96
CA GLY A 201 -6.90 -4.10 8.70
C GLY A 201 -7.09 -3.20 7.47
N TYR A 202 -6.91 -1.87 7.61
CA TYR A 202 -6.89 -0.83 6.57
C TYR A 202 -7.91 -1.06 5.44
N ILE A 203 -9.17 -1.31 5.83
CA ILE A 203 -10.30 -1.40 4.90
C ILE A 203 -10.88 -0.01 4.75
N TYR A 204 -10.73 0.60 3.57
CA TYR A 204 -11.53 1.79 3.23
C TYR A 204 -13.00 1.32 3.12
N LYS A 205 -13.87 1.87 3.97
CA LYS A 205 -15.31 1.57 4.02
C LYS A 205 -16.09 2.40 3.02
#